data_AF-A0A182EUA9-F1
#
_entry.id   AF-A0A182EUA9-F1
#
_cell.length_a   1.000
_cell.length_b   1.000
_cell.length_c   1.000
_cell.angle_alpha   90.00
_cell.angle_beta   90.00
_cell.angle_gamma   90.00
#
_symmetry.space_group_name_H-M   'P 1'
#
loop_
_entity.id
_entity.type
_entity.pdbx_description
1 polymer ?
#
loop_
_entity_poly.entity_id
_entity_poly.type
_entity_poly.pdbx_seq_one_letter_code
_entity_poly.pdbx_strand_id
1 'polypeptide(L)'
;MDLTDGVTNRKLEEFRALFTHDDIVKNACGAIDAYLLPSTDAHQSEYISRRDFRVRFLTGFSGSNAFALITLKEAMLWTDGRYFIQAQIELEPGWKLMKDCVLDAISPTDWMIRNLSKGSRVAFDPQLYRH
;
A
#
# COMPACT_ATOMS: atom_id res chain seq x y z
N MET A 1 -2.71 23.87 6.11
CA MET A 1 -1.56 24.52 5.43
C MET A 1 -0.45 23.49 5.49
N ASP A 2 -0.52 22.53 4.57
CA ASP A 2 0.21 21.26 4.66
C ASP A 2 1.63 21.43 4.11
N LEU A 3 2.63 21.18 4.96
CA LEU A 3 4.05 21.34 4.68
C LEU A 3 4.67 20.13 3.93
N THR A 4 3.97 19.56 2.93
CA THR A 4 4.49 18.38 2.18
C THR A 4 4.87 18.65 0.73
N ASP A 5 4.80 19.91 0.29
CA ASP A 5 5.24 20.30 -1.06
C ASP A 5 6.77 20.39 -1.12
N GLY A 6 7.44 19.26 -1.39
CA GLY A 6 8.84 19.29 -1.84
C GLY A 6 9.65 18.00 -1.72
N VAL A 7 9.22 17.00 -0.94
CA VAL A 7 9.97 15.74 -0.81
C VAL A 7 9.33 14.67 -1.68
N THR A 8 9.82 14.56 -2.91
CA THR A 8 9.40 13.53 -3.87
C THR A 8 9.82 12.14 -3.36
N ASN A 9 8.84 11.24 -3.14
CA ASN A 9 9.12 9.85 -2.83
C ASN A 9 9.50 9.09 -4.11
N ARG A 10 10.80 9.00 -4.39
CA ARG A 10 11.32 8.32 -5.58
C ARG A 10 10.87 6.86 -5.69
N LYS A 11 10.82 6.11 -4.58
CA LYS A 11 10.40 4.70 -4.59
C LYS A 11 8.95 4.56 -5.03
N LEU A 12 8.09 5.44 -4.52
CA LEU A 12 6.67 5.44 -4.87
C LEU A 12 6.44 5.78 -6.35
N GLU A 13 7.18 6.76 -6.87
CA GLU A 13 7.10 7.15 -8.28
C GLU A 13 7.65 6.06 -9.21
N GLU A 14 8.80 5.46 -8.88
CA GLU A 14 9.33 4.30 -9.61
C GLU A 14 8.35 3.12 -9.57
N PHE A 15 7.69 2.88 -8.44
CA PHE A 15 6.69 1.83 -8.33
C PHE A 15 5.45 2.11 -9.18
N ARG A 16 4.97 3.36 -9.21
CA ARG A 16 3.85 3.77 -10.08
C ARG A 16 4.18 3.67 -11.56
N ALA A 17 5.43 3.93 -11.95
CA ALA A 17 5.87 3.77 -13.33
C ALA A 17 5.75 2.30 -13.82
N LEU A 18 5.80 1.32 -12.92
CA LEU A 18 5.58 -0.09 -13.26
C LEU A 18 4.12 -0.39 -13.65
N PHE A 19 3.15 0.45 -13.30
CA PHE A 19 1.73 0.17 -13.54
C PHE A 19 1.39 0.10 -15.05
N THR A 20 2.20 0.76 -15.87
CA THR A 20 2.08 0.78 -17.33
C THR A 20 3.17 -0.06 -18.03
N HIS A 21 3.95 -0.85 -17.29
CA HIS A 21 5.00 -1.68 -17.88
C HIS A 21 4.40 -2.74 -18.80
N ASP A 22 5.02 -2.99 -19.96
CA ASP A 22 4.47 -3.85 -21.01
C ASP A 22 4.13 -5.26 -20.52
N ASP A 23 4.98 -5.85 -19.68
CA ASP A 23 4.73 -7.18 -19.09
C ASP A 23 3.47 -7.22 -18.23
N ILE A 24 3.22 -6.16 -17.45
CA ILE A 24 2.04 -6.06 -16.59
C ILE A 24 0.81 -5.84 -17.46
N VAL A 25 0.90 -4.92 -18.42
CA VAL A 25 -0.20 -4.60 -19.34
C VAL A 25 -0.62 -5.83 -20.15
N LYS A 26 0.35 -6.63 -20.59
CA LYS A 26 0.10 -7.87 -21.34
C LYS A 26 -0.63 -8.92 -20.48
N ASN A 27 -0.21 -9.09 -19.21
CA ASN A 27 -0.80 -10.08 -18.31
C ASN A 27 -2.15 -9.63 -17.73
N ALA A 28 -2.30 -8.36 -17.39
CA ALA A 28 -3.52 -7.77 -16.82
C ALA A 28 -4.52 -7.28 -17.89
N CYS A 29 -4.20 -7.46 -19.18
CA CYS A 29 -4.98 -6.96 -20.31
C CYS A 29 -5.29 -5.45 -20.20
N GLY A 30 -4.30 -4.66 -19.76
CA GLY A 30 -4.38 -3.22 -19.52
C GLY A 30 -3.52 -2.76 -18.34
N ALA A 31 -3.34 -1.43 -18.22
CA ALA A 31 -2.66 -0.84 -17.08
C ALA A 31 -3.45 -1.07 -15.78
N ILE A 32 -2.74 -1.16 -14.66
CA ILE A 32 -3.32 -1.32 -13.33
C ILE A 32 -3.58 0.06 -12.69
N ASP A 33 -4.64 0.17 -11.90
CA ASP A 33 -5.06 1.41 -11.26
C ASP A 33 -4.70 1.44 -9.77
N ALA A 34 -4.63 0.25 -9.16
CA ALA A 34 -4.28 0.09 -7.77
C ALA A 34 -3.48 -1.21 -7.52
N TYR A 35 -2.66 -1.21 -6.48
CA TYR A 35 -1.89 -2.35 -6.02
C TYR A 35 -2.08 -2.57 -4.52
N LEU A 36 -2.36 -3.81 -4.14
CA LEU A 36 -2.52 -4.24 -2.75
C LEU A 36 -1.22 -4.87 -2.25
N LEU A 37 -0.71 -4.36 -1.14
CA LEU A 37 0.51 -4.83 -0.51
C LEU A 37 0.28 -5.12 0.99
N PRO A 38 -0.05 -6.37 1.37
CA PRO A 38 -0.11 -6.76 2.77
C PRO A 38 1.31 -6.89 3.35
N SER A 39 1.46 -6.60 4.64
CA SER A 39 2.70 -6.84 5.38
C SER A 39 2.75 -8.32 5.82
N THR A 40 3.09 -9.21 4.89
CA THR A 40 3.29 -10.66 5.12
C THR A 40 4.30 -11.22 4.13
N ASP A 41 4.77 -12.45 4.38
CA ASP A 41 5.47 -13.28 3.40
C ASP A 41 4.55 -14.35 2.79
N ALA A 42 5.12 -15.20 1.93
CA ALA A 42 4.41 -16.30 1.27
C ALA A 42 3.90 -17.41 2.21
N HIS A 43 4.32 -17.39 3.48
CA HIS A 43 3.99 -18.39 4.48
C HIS A 43 3.08 -17.85 5.59
N GLN A 44 2.66 -16.58 5.49
CA GLN A 44 1.87 -15.90 6.52
C GLN A 44 2.59 -15.91 7.88
N SER A 45 3.92 -15.73 7.83
CA SER A 45 4.74 -15.69 9.03
C SER A 45 4.33 -14.53 9.93
N GLU A 46 4.27 -14.78 11.23
CA GLU A 46 4.02 -13.74 12.24
C GLU A 46 5.17 -12.70 12.28
N TYR A 47 6.40 -13.15 12.04
CA TYR A 47 7.59 -12.30 11.94
C TYR A 47 8.25 -12.49 10.58
N ILE A 48 8.26 -11.41 9.80
CA ILE A 48 8.71 -11.42 8.42
C ILE A 48 10.22 -11.21 8.36
N SER A 49 10.88 -11.94 7.46
CA SER A 49 12.30 -11.75 7.19
C SER A 49 12.58 -10.33 6.66
N ARG A 50 13.78 -9.80 6.87
CA ARG A 50 14.14 -8.48 6.30
C ARG A 50 14.02 -8.43 4.77
N ARG A 51 14.20 -9.56 4.10
CA ARG A 51 14.10 -9.67 2.63
C ARG A 51 12.64 -9.52 2.17
N ASP A 52 11.69 -10.05 2.94
CA ASP A 52 10.28 -10.08 2.56
C ASP A 52 9.49 -8.89 3.12
N PHE A 53 10.15 -8.00 3.87
CA PHE A 53 9.52 -6.82 4.48
C PHE A 53 9.30 -5.68 3.45
N ARG A 54 8.50 -5.98 2.43
CA ARG A 54 8.20 -5.11 1.28
C ARG A 54 7.50 -3.81 1.67
N VAL A 55 6.59 -3.87 2.64
CA VAL A 55 5.91 -2.68 3.18
C VAL A 55 6.94 -1.70 3.74
N ARG A 56 7.83 -2.17 4.63
CA ARG A 56 8.89 -1.32 5.18
C ARG A 56 9.79 -0.72 4.12
N PHE A 57 10.14 -1.50 3.09
CA PHE A 57 10.95 -0.98 1.98
C PHE A 57 10.28 0.21 1.28
N LEU A 58 8.97 0.12 1.02
CA LEU A 58 8.23 1.09 0.23
C LEU A 58 7.70 2.28 1.06
N THR A 59 7.30 2.04 2.30
CA THR A 59 6.62 3.04 3.15
C THR A 59 7.50 3.60 4.25
N GLY A 60 8.62 2.96 4.58
CA GLY A 60 9.43 3.26 5.76
C GLY A 60 8.90 2.65 7.06
N PHE A 61 7.62 2.26 7.11
CA PHE A 61 6.97 1.76 8.32
C PHE A 61 7.47 0.37 8.73
N SER A 62 7.87 0.22 9.98
CA SER A 62 8.50 -0.98 10.52
C SER A 62 7.63 -1.77 11.51
N GLY A 63 6.39 -1.34 11.75
CA GLY A 63 5.44 -2.08 12.58
C GLY A 63 5.04 -3.43 11.96
N SER A 64 4.65 -4.39 12.79
CA SER A 64 4.38 -5.75 12.34
C SER A 64 3.00 -5.93 11.68
N ASN A 65 2.07 -5.00 11.90
CA ASN A 65 0.76 -5.01 11.27
C ASN A 65 0.61 -3.82 10.33
N ALA A 66 0.55 -4.08 9.03
CA ALA A 66 0.26 -3.07 8.03
C ALA A 66 -0.38 -3.66 6.78
N PHE A 67 -1.23 -2.85 6.15
CA PHE A 67 -1.75 -3.10 4.81
C PHE A 67 -1.59 -1.83 3.98
N ALA A 68 -0.87 -1.92 2.87
CA ALA A 68 -0.65 -0.79 1.98
C ALA A 68 -1.52 -0.90 0.72
N LEU A 69 -2.14 0.22 0.34
CA LEU A 69 -2.84 0.39 -0.94
C LEU A 69 -2.16 1.52 -1.71
N ILE A 70 -1.67 1.20 -2.90
CA ILE A 70 -1.05 2.18 -3.79
C ILE A 70 -1.95 2.38 -4.99
N THR A 71 -2.29 3.62 -5.29
CA THR A 71 -3.00 4.02 -6.51
C THR A 71 -2.15 5.00 -7.31
N LEU A 72 -2.60 5.35 -8.51
CA LEU A 72 -1.96 6.38 -9.33
C LEU A 72 -1.90 7.76 -8.65
N LYS A 73 -2.78 8.05 -7.69
CA LYS A 73 -2.89 9.37 -7.04
C LYS A 73 -2.49 9.35 -5.57
N GLU A 74 -2.92 8.33 -4.85
CA GLU A 74 -2.75 8.23 -3.40
C GLU A 74 -2.01 6.95 -3.02
N ALA A 75 -1.25 7.00 -1.93
CA ALA A 75 -0.65 5.86 -1.26
C ALA A 75 -1.08 5.87 0.20
N MET A 76 -1.62 4.76 0.67
CA MET A 76 -2.25 4.66 1.99
C MET A 76 -1.74 3.42 2.72
N LEU A 77 -1.56 3.54 4.04
CA LEU A 77 -1.18 2.44 4.92
C LEU A 77 -2.19 2.34 6.07
N TRP A 78 -2.84 1.19 6.19
CA TRP A 78 -3.68 0.82 7.31
C TRP A 78 -2.84 0.13 8.37
N THR A 79 -3.08 0.49 9.62
CA THR A 79 -2.52 -0.20 10.79
C THR A 79 -3.47 -0.01 11.98
N ASP A 80 -3.24 -0.75 13.07
CA ASP A 80 -4.05 -0.68 14.28
C ASP A 80 -3.48 0.32 15.31
N GLY A 81 -4.23 0.53 16.40
CA GLY A 81 -3.94 1.53 17.42
C GLY A 81 -2.58 1.44 18.09
N ARG A 82 -1.93 0.27 18.09
CA ARG A 82 -0.57 0.11 18.64
C ARG A 82 0.46 0.94 17.90
N TYR A 83 0.21 1.23 16.61
CA TYR A 83 1.19 1.80 15.71
C TYR A 83 0.84 3.19 15.19
N PHE A 84 -0.25 3.84 15.63
CA PHE A 84 -0.65 5.14 15.08
C PHE A 84 0.41 6.23 15.24
N ILE A 85 1.09 6.28 16.38
CA ILE A 85 2.16 7.26 16.62
C ILE A 85 3.41 6.89 15.81
N GLN A 86 3.77 5.61 15.80
CA GLN A 86 4.91 5.11 15.04
C GLN A 86 4.74 5.37 13.54
N ALA A 87 3.56 5.11 12.97
CA ALA A 87 3.28 5.35 11.56
C ALA A 87 3.34 6.84 11.19
N GLN A 88 2.89 7.74 12.07
CA GLN A 88 3.02 9.19 11.82
C GLN A 88 4.48 9.66 11.75
N ILE A 89 5.40 8.95 12.40
CA ILE A 89 6.82 9.29 12.45
C ILE A 89 7.61 8.59 11.33
N GLU A 90 7.31 7.33 11.05
CA GLU A 90 8.10 6.49 10.14
C GLU A 90 7.65 6.53 8.68
N LEU A 91 6.42 6.95 8.40
CA LEU A 91 5.91 6.97 7.03
C LEU A 91 6.70 7.97 6.17
N GLU A 92 7.19 7.46 5.03
CA GLU A 92 7.82 8.30 4.02
C GLU A 92 6.81 9.30 3.42
N PRO A 93 7.28 10.43 2.86
CA PRO A 93 6.41 11.42 2.21
C PRO A 93 5.51 10.80 1.13
N GLY A 94 4.30 11.33 0.99
CA GLY A 94 3.29 10.84 0.04
C GLY A 94 2.42 9.70 0.57
N TRP A 95 2.73 9.14 1.75
CA TRP A 95 1.89 8.13 2.40
C TRP A 95 0.88 8.74 3.36
N LYS A 96 -0.35 8.24 3.30
CA LYS A 96 -1.44 8.60 4.20
C LYS A 96 -1.71 7.47 5.20
N LEU A 97 -1.66 7.79 6.48
CA LEU A 97 -2.05 6.88 7.54
C LEU A 97 -3.56 6.70 7.56
N MET A 98 -4.01 5.45 7.45
CA MET A 98 -5.39 5.04 7.63
C MET A 98 -5.49 4.28 8.96
N LYS A 99 -6.35 4.75 9.87
CA LYS A 99 -6.49 4.16 11.20
C LYS A 99 -7.51 3.02 11.14
N ASP A 100 -7.07 1.81 11.43
CA ASP A 100 -7.94 0.64 11.52
C ASP A 100 -8.46 0.44 12.95
N CYS A 101 -9.54 -0.34 13.09
CA CYS A 101 -10.18 -0.68 14.37
C CYS A 101 -10.63 0.53 15.21
N VAL A 102 -11.07 1.60 14.54
CA VAL A 102 -11.72 2.76 15.16
C VAL A 102 -13.15 2.91 14.64
N LEU A 103 -14.02 3.61 15.38
CA LEU A 103 -15.46 3.69 15.09
C LEU A 103 -15.78 4.13 13.64
N ASP A 104 -14.96 5.03 13.09
CA ASP A 104 -15.11 5.60 11.75
C ASP A 104 -14.08 5.05 10.74
N ALA A 105 -13.47 3.91 11.03
CA ALA A 105 -12.48 3.29 10.14
C ALA A 105 -13.15 2.88 8.82
N ILE A 106 -12.50 3.21 7.71
CA ILE A 106 -12.87 2.70 6.38
C ILE A 106 -11.96 1.51 6.04
N SER A 107 -12.56 0.38 5.67
CA SER A 107 -11.78 -0.78 5.22
C SER A 107 -11.09 -0.46 3.88
N PRO A 108 -9.96 -1.12 3.55
CA PRO A 108 -9.33 -0.96 2.23
C PRO A 108 -10.29 -1.23 1.08
N THR A 109 -11.16 -2.24 1.24
CA THR A 109 -12.18 -2.62 0.25
C THR A 109 -13.22 -1.52 0.05
N ASP A 110 -13.78 -0.98 1.14
CA ASP A 110 -14.77 0.11 1.05
C ASP A 110 -14.15 1.37 0.46
N TRP A 111 -12.89 1.64 0.80
CA TRP A 111 -12.15 2.76 0.20
C TRP A 111 -12.02 2.58 -1.31
N MET A 112 -11.64 1.39 -1.78
CA MET A 112 -11.54 1.09 -3.20
C MET A 112 -12.88 1.24 -3.92
N ILE A 113 -13.96 0.68 -3.37
CA ILE A 113 -15.30 0.75 -3.98
C ILE A 113 -15.76 2.21 -4.14
N ARG A 114 -15.42 3.09 -3.19
CA ARG A 114 -15.83 4.50 -3.21
C ARG A 114 -14.97 5.38 -4.11
N ASN A 115 -13.70 5.04 -4.31
CA ASN A 115 -12.73 5.94 -4.95
C ASN A 115 -12.25 5.46 -6.33
N LEU A 116 -12.30 4.16 -6.61
CA LEU A 116 -11.93 3.63 -7.92
C LEU A 116 -13.11 3.70 -8.90
N SER A 117 -12.82 3.94 -10.17
CA SER A 117 -13.83 3.98 -11.21
C SER A 117 -14.27 2.56 -11.58
N LYS A 118 -15.48 2.45 -12.13
CA LYS A 118 -15.96 1.16 -12.64
C LYS A 118 -15.03 0.69 -13.76
N GLY A 119 -14.54 -0.54 -13.63
CA GLY A 119 -13.58 -1.13 -14.58
C GLY A 119 -12.12 -0.93 -14.21
N SER A 120 -11.82 -0.29 -13.08
CA SER A 120 -10.45 -0.23 -12.56
C SER A 120 -9.88 -1.62 -12.28
N ARG A 121 -8.59 -1.79 -12.58
CA ARG A 121 -7.83 -3.01 -12.35
C ARG A 121 -7.03 -2.90 -11.06
N VAL A 122 -7.30 -3.80 -10.12
CA VAL A 122 -6.57 -3.90 -8.85
C VAL A 122 -5.65 -5.11 -8.91
N ALA A 123 -4.35 -4.88 -8.75
CA ALA A 123 -3.34 -5.93 -8.75
C ALA A 123 -2.90 -6.28 -7.33
N PHE A 124 -2.45 -7.52 -7.17
CA PHE A 124 -1.90 -8.04 -5.93
C PHE A 124 -0.89 -9.15 -6.23
N ASP A 125 0.02 -9.44 -5.31
CA ASP A 125 0.89 -10.61 -5.42
C ASP A 125 0.16 -11.85 -4.88
N PRO A 126 -0.12 -12.87 -5.71
CA PRO A 126 -0.86 -14.05 -5.28
C PRO A 126 -0.16 -14.86 -4.17
N GLN A 127 1.17 -14.75 -4.00
CA GLN A 127 1.87 -15.46 -2.92
C GLN A 127 1.55 -14.88 -1.55
N LEU A 128 1.13 -13.62 -1.46
CA LEU A 128 0.84 -12.96 -0.19
C LEU A 128 -0.60 -13.18 0.30
N TYR A 129 -1.42 -13.88 -0.48
CA TYR A 129 -2.84 -14.09 -0.19
C TYR A 129 -3.15 -15.58 -0.02
N ARG A 130 -4.03 -15.87 0.93
CA ARG A 130 -4.59 -17.21 1.09
C ARG A 130 -5.66 -17.45 0.03
N HIS A 131 -5.75 -18.71 -0.41
CA HIS A 131 -6.82 -19.20 -1.28
C HIS A 131 -8.12 -19.41 -0.52
#